data_AF-A0A7I9XXV7-F1
#
_entry.id   AF-A0A7I9XXV7-F1
#
_cell.length_a   1.000
_cell.length_b   1.000
_cell.length_c   1.000
_cell.angle_alpha   90.00
_cell.angle_beta   90.00
_cell.angle_gamma   90.00
#
_symmetry.space_group_name_H-M   'P 1'
#
loop_
_entity.id
_entity.type
_entity.pdbx_description
1 polymer ?
#
loop_
_entity_poly.entity_id
_entity_poly.type
_entity_poly.pdbx_seq_one_letter_code
_entity_poly.pdbx_strand_id
1 'polypeptide(L)' 'MQARSPLTEQITTALAQLRAARDQGEIERELTWQSMLDRLLDRYSQGSR' A
#
# COMPACT_ATOMS: atom_id res chain seq x y z
N MET A 1 -14.58 2.88 18.16
CA MET A 1 -13.14 2.51 18.09
C MET A 1 -12.87 2.02 16.67
N GLN A 2 -12.09 2.75 15.86
CA GLN A 2 -11.69 2.24 14.54
C GLN A 2 -10.71 1.09 14.76
N ALA A 3 -11.16 -0.14 14.51
CA ALA A 3 -10.27 -1.29 14.44
C ALA A 3 -9.32 -1.04 13.26
N ARG A 4 -8.04 -0.79 13.58
CA ARG A 4 -7.00 -0.59 12.57
C ARG A 4 -6.86 -1.90 11.81
N SER A 5 -7.13 -1.88 10.49
CA SER A 5 -7.00 -3.08 9.66
C SER A 5 -5.61 -3.71 9.84
N PRO A 6 -5.49 -5.05 9.85
CA PRO A 6 -4.22 -5.75 9.82
C PRO A 6 -3.25 -5.17 8.77
N LEU A 7 -1.96 -5.18 9.08
CA LEU A 7 -0.93 -4.62 8.18
C LEU A 7 -0.97 -5.29 6.79
N THR A 8 -1.27 -6.59 6.75
CA THR A 8 -1.46 -7.35 5.52
C THR A 8 -2.63 -6.84 4.67
N GLU A 9 -3.77 -6.50 5.27
CA GLU A 9 -4.91 -5.91 4.55
C GLU A 9 -4.58 -4.52 3.99
N GLN A 10 -3.82 -3.72 4.73
CA GLN A 10 -3.35 -2.41 4.26
C GLN A 10 -2.42 -2.57 3.05
N ILE A 11 -1.53 -3.56 3.06
CA ILE A 11 -0.65 -3.89 1.93
C ILE A 11 -1.46 -4.31 0.71
N THR A 12 -2.43 -5.21 0.88
CA THR A 12 -3.29 -5.67 -0.23
C THR A 12 -4.09 -4.51 -0.83
N THR A 13 -4.58 -3.60 0.02
CA THR A 13 -5.31 -2.40 -0.43
C THR A 13 -4.43 -1.46 -1.22
N ALA A 14 -3.23 -1.14 -0.70
CA ALA A 14 -2.28 -0.27 -1.39
C ALA A 14 -1.85 -0.86 -2.75
N LEU A 15 -1.64 -2.18 -2.82
CA LEU A 15 -1.34 -2.87 -4.07
C LEU A 15 -2.48 -2.78 -5.08
N ALA A 16 -3.73 -2.94 -4.64
CA ALA A 16 -4.91 -2.83 -5.51
C ALA A 16 -5.06 -1.40 -6.05
N GLN A 17 -4.86 -0.38 -5.21
CA GLN A 17 -4.91 1.03 -5.63
C GLN A 17 -3.77 1.40 -6.58
N LEU A 18 -2.57 0.87 -6.35
CA LEU A 18 -1.43 1.06 -7.25
C LEU A 18 -1.73 0.49 -8.65
N ARG A 19 -2.29 -0.73 -8.72
CA ARG A 19 -2.70 -1.34 -9.99
C ARG A 19 -3.76 -0.52 -10.70
N ALA A 20 -4.80 -0.09 -9.99
CA ALA A 20 -5.85 0.74 -10.56
C ALA A 20 -5.30 2.08 -11.10
N ALA A 21 -4.36 2.71 -10.40
CA ALA A 21 -3.72 3.95 -10.87
C ALA A 21 -2.90 3.72 -12.14
N ARG A 22 -2.17 2.60 -12.24
CA ARG A 22 -1.43 2.20 -13.46
C ARG A 22 -2.36 1.97 -14.64
N ASP A 23 -3.44 1.23 -14.41
CA ASP A 23 -4.42 0.90 -15.46
C ASP A 23 -5.12 2.16 -15.99
N GLN A 24 -5.25 3.20 -15.16
CA GLN A 24 -5.85 4.49 -15.51
C GLN A 24 -4.84 5.50 -16.08
N GLY A 25 -3.53 5.22 -16.03
CA GLY A 25 -2.47 6.15 -16.43
C GLY A 25 -2.30 7.35 -15.47
N GLU A 26 -2.75 7.23 -14.23
CA GLU A 26 -2.74 8.29 -13.21
C GLU A 26 -1.39 8.33 -12.49
N ILE A 27 -0.39 8.98 -13.11
CA ILE A 27 1.02 8.96 -12.66
C ILE A 27 1.19 9.46 -11.21
N GLU A 28 0.58 10.59 -10.84
CA GLU A 28 0.72 11.13 -9.48
C GLU A 28 0.13 10.20 -8.42
N ARG A 29 -1.01 9.60 -8.75
CA ARG A 29 -1.69 8.63 -7.89
C ARG A 29 -0.89 7.35 -7.78
N GLU A 30 -0.30 6.87 -8.88
CA GLU A 30 0.61 5.73 -8.90
C GLU A 30 1.78 5.95 -7.94
N LEU A 31 2.51 7.06 -8.08
CA LEU A 31 3.67 7.38 -7.23
C LEU A 31 3.30 7.47 -5.74
N THR A 32 2.11 8.00 -5.45
CA THR A 32 1.56 8.07 -4.09
C THR A 32 1.35 6.68 -3.50
N TRP A 33 0.67 5.79 -4.23
CA TRP A 33 0.40 4.43 -3.74
C TRP A 33 1.66 3.57 -3.70
N GLN A 34 2.61 3.80 -4.61
CA GLN A 34 3.91 3.14 -4.58
C GLN A 34 4.69 3.50 -3.31
N SER A 35 4.82 4.80 -3.02
CA SER A 35 5.49 5.26 -1.80
C SER A 35 4.83 4.75 -0.53
N MET A 36 3.49 4.63 -0.53
CA MET A 36 2.75 4.07 0.59
C MET A 36 2.98 2.57 0.76
N LEU A 37 2.97 1.82 -0.35
CA LEU A 37 3.24 0.38 -0.36
C LEU A 37 4.65 0.09 0.17
N ASP A 38 5.66 0.84 -0.26
CA ASP A 38 7.05 0.67 0.19
C ASP A 38 7.17 0.82 1.72
N ARG A 39 6.52 1.83 2.31
CA ARG A 39 6.48 2.02 3.77
C ARG A 39 5.79 0.87 4.51
N LEU A 40 4.70 0.34 3.93
CA LEU A 40 3.97 -0.77 4.54
C LEU A 40 4.80 -2.07 4.49
N LEU A 41 5.53 -2.31 3.40
CA LEU A 41 6.42 -3.45 3.24
C LEU A 41 7.63 -3.35 4.18
N ASP A 42 8.24 -2.18 4.32
CA ASP A 42 9.33 -1.95 5.28
C ASP A 42 8.85 -2.27 6.71
N ARG A 43 7.70 -1.72 7.11
CA ARG A 43 7.09 -2.02 8.42
C ARG A 43 6.78 -3.50 8.61
N TYR A 44 6.31 -4.18 7.57
CA TYR A 44 6.03 -5.62 7.63
C TYR A 44 7.31 -6.42 7.84
N SER A 45 8.38 -6.06 7.13
CA SER A 45 9.70 -6.71 7.25
C SER A 45 10.29 -6.56 8.65
N GLN A 46 10.10 -5.41 9.30
CA GLN A 46 10.57 -5.15 10.67
C GLN A 46 9.80 -5.96 11.72
N GLY A 47 8.50 -6.19 11.51
CA GLY A 47 7.68 -7.03 12.39
C GLY A 47 7.91 -8.54 12.20
N SER A 48 8.52 -8.95 11.08
CA SER A 48 8.87 -10.35 10.79
C SER A 48 10.28 -10.77 11.23
N ARG A 49 11.06 -9.86 11.84
CA ARG A 49 12.39 -10.14 12.39
C ARG A 49 12.35 -10.60 13.84
#